data_AF-A0A345PLV9-F1
#
_entry.id   AF-A0A345PLV9-F1
#
_cell.length_a   1.000
_cell.length_b   1.000
_cell.length_c   1.000
_cell.angle_alpha   90.00
_cell.angle_beta   90.00
_cell.angle_gamma   90.00
#
_symmetry.space_group_name_H-M   'P 1'
#
loop_
_entity.id
_entity.type
_entity.pdbx_description
1 polymer ?
#
loop_
_entity_poly.entity_id
_entity_poly.type
_entity_poly.pdbx_seq_one_letter_code
_entity_poly.pdbx_strand_id
1 'polypeptide(L)'
;MFLNKVSKTIRINIPEEQNLRILLIDGPAVLGWDVFRLMDEQNSMRHLSEQLEDLQKQGYLKPLSIGVMTHFLSGAMNEAALWMAENPDDENLLEDIMATITTLLEGLKK
;
A
#
# COMPACT_ATOMS: atom_id res chain seq x y z
N MET A 1 -17.85 -16.65 4.94
CA MET A 1 -17.27 -16.58 6.31
C MET A 1 -15.80 -16.11 6.33
N PHE A 2 -15.01 -16.35 5.27
CA PHE A 2 -13.60 -15.93 5.15
C PHE A 2 -13.42 -14.43 4.76
N LEU A 3 -14.29 -13.90 3.89
CA LEU A 3 -14.26 -12.49 3.45
C LEU A 3 -14.51 -11.47 4.59
N ASN A 4 -15.32 -11.83 5.59
CA ASN A 4 -15.57 -10.98 6.76
C ASN A 4 -14.39 -10.91 7.75
N LYS A 5 -13.42 -11.82 7.65
CA LYS A 5 -12.26 -11.86 8.55
C LYS A 5 -11.07 -11.07 8.00
N VAL A 6 -10.92 -11.04 6.68
CA VAL A 6 -9.93 -10.21 5.98
C VAL A 6 -10.34 -8.73 6.01
N SER A 7 -11.63 -8.44 5.79
CA SER A 7 -12.17 -7.06 5.80
C SER A 7 -12.11 -6.38 7.19
N LYS A 8 -12.13 -7.14 8.30
CA LYS A 8 -12.00 -6.58 9.66
C LYS A 8 -10.56 -6.28 10.09
N THR A 9 -9.55 -6.82 9.40
CA THR A 9 -8.15 -6.71 9.83
C THR A 9 -7.46 -5.49 9.21
N ILE A 10 -7.94 -5.01 8.07
CA ILE A 10 -7.42 -3.81 7.38
C ILE A 10 -8.36 -2.63 7.69
N ARG A 11 -8.43 -2.22 8.96
CA ARG A 11 -8.81 -0.83 9.25
C ARG A 11 -7.55 0.00 9.07
N ILE A 12 -7.29 0.43 7.83
CA ILE A 12 -6.39 1.57 7.61
C ILE A 12 -7.12 2.73 8.27
N ASN A 13 -6.66 3.13 9.44
CA ASN A 13 -7.11 4.34 10.09
C ASN A 13 -6.62 5.47 9.19
N ILE A 14 -7.47 5.93 8.27
CA ILE A 14 -7.17 7.07 7.41
C ILE A 14 -6.89 8.22 8.38
N PRO A 15 -5.64 8.67 8.50
CA PRO A 15 -5.36 9.77 9.41
C PRO A 15 -6.01 11.02 8.77
N GLU A 16 -6.49 11.97 9.59
CA GLU A 16 -7.16 13.18 9.08
C GLU A 16 -6.39 13.79 7.90
N GLU A 17 -7.06 14.38 6.90
CA GLU A 17 -6.44 14.83 5.63
C GLU A 17 -5.12 15.59 5.83
N GLN A 18 -5.01 16.36 6.90
CA GLN A 18 -3.82 17.10 7.28
C GLN A 18 -2.62 16.20 7.60
N ASN A 19 -2.84 15.04 8.22
CA ASN A 19 -1.81 14.05 8.54
C ASN A 19 -1.33 13.27 7.30
N LEU A 20 -2.22 12.98 6.34
CA LEU A 20 -1.84 12.40 5.04
C LEU A 20 -0.91 13.34 4.28
N ARG A 21 -1.27 14.63 4.24
CA ARG A 21 -0.47 15.67 3.58
C ARG A 21 0.92 15.82 4.19
N ILE A 22 1.01 15.85 5.53
CA ILE A 22 2.30 15.94 6.24
C ILE A 22 3.16 14.70 5.99
N LEU A 23 2.58 13.50 6.01
CA LEU A 23 3.33 12.26 5.86
C LEU A 23 3.81 12.03 4.42
N LEU A 24 2.97 12.34 3.42
CA LEU A 24 3.17 11.94 2.03
C LEU A 24 3.65 13.08 1.12
N ILE A 25 3.28 14.34 1.41
CA ILE A 25 3.74 15.51 0.65
C ILE A 25 4.90 16.20 1.38
N ASP A 26 4.68 16.61 2.63
CA ASP A 26 5.67 17.43 3.34
C ASP A 26 6.85 16.59 3.84
N GLY A 27 6.63 15.33 4.20
CA GLY A 27 7.65 14.39 4.69
C GLY A 27 8.81 14.19 3.71
N PRO A 28 8.57 13.79 2.45
CA PRO A 28 9.60 13.68 1.43
C PRO A 28 10.26 15.03 1.08
N ALA A 29 9.48 16.12 1.09
CA ALA A 29 9.97 17.47 0.77
C ALA A 29 10.91 18.04 1.85
N VAL A 30 10.70 17.65 3.12
CA VAL A 30 11.50 18.13 4.27
C VAL A 30 12.66 17.19 4.62
N LEU A 31 12.48 15.87 4.48
CA LEU A 31 13.49 14.86 4.88
C LEU A 31 14.39 14.40 3.72
N GLY A 32 14.00 14.67 2.47
CA GLY A 32 14.62 14.11 1.28
C GLY A 32 14.10 12.70 0.96
N TRP A 33 13.94 12.43 -0.34
CA TRP A 33 13.32 11.19 -0.86
C TRP A 33 14.00 9.90 -0.35
N ASP A 34 15.32 9.93 -0.15
CA ASP A 34 16.09 8.76 0.31
C ASP A 34 15.82 8.42 1.78
N VAL A 35 15.62 9.41 2.65
CA VAL A 35 15.33 9.20 4.07
C VAL A 35 13.90 8.69 4.25
N PHE A 36 12.96 9.22 3.45
CA PHE A 36 11.58 8.74 3.42
C PHE A 36 11.48 7.28 2.97
N ARG A 37 12.17 6.91 1.87
CA ARG A 37 12.25 5.50 1.43
C ARG A 37 12.87 4.58 2.46
N LEU A 38 13.92 5.03 3.15
CA LEU A 38 14.58 4.23 4.18
C LEU A 38 13.65 3.96 5.37
N MET A 39 12.87 4.96 5.77
CA MET A 39 11.87 4.81 6.85
C MET A 39 10.70 3.92 6.44
N ASP A 40 10.25 4.00 5.19
CA ASP A 40 9.20 3.15 4.63
C ASP A 40 9.66 1.68 4.52
N GLU A 41 10.89 1.46 4.02
CA GLU A 41 11.51 0.14 3.91
C GLU A 41 11.63 -0.57 5.27
N GLN A 42 11.99 0.17 6.32
CA GLN A 42 12.16 -0.38 7.68
C GLN A 42 10.84 -0.73 8.38
N ASN A 43 9.70 -0.22 7.90
CA ASN A 43 8.40 -0.38 8.55
C ASN A 43 7.37 -1.06 7.64
N SER A 44 6.69 -0.29 6.80
CA SER A 44 5.52 -0.73 6.01
C SER A 44 5.91 -1.83 5.02
N MET A 45 7.08 -1.71 4.40
CA MET A 45 7.56 -2.62 3.37
C MET A 45 7.95 -3.98 3.95
N ARG A 46 8.61 -3.99 5.12
CA ARG A 46 8.91 -5.23 5.85
C ARG A 46 7.63 -5.97 6.19
N HIS A 47 6.64 -5.27 6.75
CA HIS A 47 5.35 -5.87 7.09
C HIS A 47 4.60 -6.39 5.86
N LEU A 48 4.65 -5.67 4.74
CA LEU A 48 4.10 -6.15 3.47
C LEU A 48 4.78 -7.44 3.01
N SER A 49 6.12 -7.50 3.05
CA SER A 49 6.88 -8.70 2.69
C SER A 49 6.50 -9.90 3.55
N GLU A 50 6.39 -9.72 4.87
CA GLU A 50 6.00 -10.77 5.82
C GLU A 50 4.60 -11.33 5.48
N GLN A 51 3.63 -10.45 5.20
CA GLN A 51 2.28 -10.87 4.84
C GLN A 51 2.23 -11.61 3.50
N LEU A 52 2.98 -11.13 2.49
CA LEU A 52 3.06 -11.80 1.19
C LEU A 52 3.70 -13.18 1.32
N GLU A 53 4.74 -13.32 2.15
CA GLU A 53 5.38 -14.61 2.43
C GLU A 53 4.40 -15.58 3.09
N ASP A 54 3.66 -15.12 4.10
CA ASP A 54 2.66 -15.94 4.80
C ASP A 54 1.51 -16.37 3.88
N LEU A 55 1.02 -15.48 3.01
CA LEU A 55 -0.02 -15.80 2.03
C LEU A 55 0.47 -16.81 0.98
N GLN A 56 1.73 -16.70 0.54
CA GLN A 56 2.31 -17.66 -0.38
C GLN A 56 2.54 -19.03 0.28
N LYS A 57 3.02 -19.07 1.52
CA LYS A 57 3.15 -20.32 2.31
C LYS A 57 1.81 -21.03 2.50
N GLN A 58 0.73 -20.28 2.68
CA GLN A 58 -0.64 -20.80 2.78
C GLN A 58 -1.24 -21.20 1.42
N GLY A 59 -0.54 -20.97 0.31
CA GLY A 59 -0.96 -21.35 -1.03
C GLY A 59 -2.00 -20.43 -1.67
N TYR A 60 -2.21 -19.23 -1.12
CA TYR A 60 -3.16 -18.25 -1.65
C TYR A 60 -2.61 -17.44 -2.84
N LEU A 61 -1.28 -17.34 -2.96
CA LEU A 61 -0.63 -16.57 -4.02
C LEU A 61 0.02 -17.49 -5.06
N LYS A 62 0.12 -16.97 -6.28
CA LYS A 62 0.99 -17.54 -7.32
C LYS A 62 2.45 -17.59 -6.83
N PRO A 63 3.27 -18.55 -7.30
CA PRO A 63 4.67 -18.72 -6.88
C PRO A 63 5.60 -17.69 -7.54
N LEU A 64 5.36 -16.41 -7.27
CA LEU A 64 6.19 -15.29 -7.71
C LEU A 64 7.18 -14.87 -6.60
N SER A 65 8.23 -14.13 -6.97
CA SER A 65 9.21 -13.63 -6.00
C SER A 65 8.57 -12.66 -5.00
N ILE A 66 8.61 -12.99 -3.70
CA ILE A 66 8.11 -12.13 -2.62
C ILE A 66 8.78 -10.76 -2.65
N GLY A 67 10.10 -10.69 -2.81
CA GLY A 67 10.83 -9.42 -2.84
C GLY A 67 10.36 -8.53 -3.99
N VAL A 68 10.21 -9.09 -5.19
CA VAL A 68 9.73 -8.33 -6.36
C VAL A 68 8.30 -7.85 -6.15
N MET A 69 7.39 -8.71 -5.69
CA MET A 69 6.01 -8.31 -5.38
C MET A 69 5.96 -7.21 -4.33
N THR A 70 6.79 -7.29 -3.29
CA THR A 70 6.86 -6.29 -2.23
C THR A 70 7.28 -4.92 -2.78
N HIS A 71 8.35 -4.86 -3.59
CA HIS A 71 8.78 -3.60 -4.20
C HIS A 71 7.73 -2.99 -5.14
N PHE A 72 7.07 -3.82 -5.96
CA PHE A 72 6.04 -3.33 -6.88
C PHE A 72 4.81 -2.79 -6.14
N LEU A 73 4.32 -3.55 -5.14
CA LEU A 73 3.13 -3.16 -4.39
C LEU A 73 3.40 -1.94 -3.50
N SER A 74 4.55 -1.89 -2.81
CA SER A 74 4.96 -0.73 -2.02
C SER A 74 5.10 0.52 -2.90
N GLY A 75 5.75 0.40 -4.06
CA GLY A 75 5.86 1.51 -5.01
C GLY A 75 4.50 2.00 -5.52
N ALA A 76 3.62 1.09 -5.92
CA ALA A 76 2.28 1.45 -6.40
C ALA A 76 1.43 2.15 -5.32
N MET A 77 1.51 1.71 -4.06
CA MET A 77 0.79 2.34 -2.95
C MET A 77 1.36 3.73 -2.63
N ASN A 78 2.69 3.89 -2.67
CA ASN A 78 3.32 5.19 -2.45
C ASN A 78 2.94 6.18 -3.56
N GLU A 79 2.93 5.74 -4.82
CA GLU A 79 2.51 6.58 -5.94
C GLU A 79 1.03 6.96 -5.83
N ALA A 80 0.16 6.01 -5.49
CA ALA A 80 -1.27 6.28 -5.27
C ALA A 80 -1.49 7.32 -4.16
N ALA A 81 -0.69 7.22 -3.09
CA ALA A 81 -0.74 8.14 -1.97
C ALA A 81 -0.32 9.57 -2.37
N LEU A 82 0.74 9.70 -3.17
CA LEU A 82 1.17 10.98 -3.75
C LEU A 82 0.10 11.55 -4.68
N TRP A 83 -0.45 10.73 -5.57
CA TRP A 83 -1.44 11.15 -6.55
C TRP A 83 -2.72 11.70 -5.89
N MET A 84 -3.23 11.03 -4.85
CA MET A 84 -4.35 11.54 -4.04
C MET A 84 -4.03 12.90 -3.41
N ALA A 85 -2.80 13.08 -2.95
CA ALA A 85 -2.38 14.29 -2.26
C ALA A 85 -2.27 15.49 -3.23
N GLU A 86 -1.98 15.24 -4.51
CA GLU A 86 -1.95 16.24 -5.58
C GLU A 86 -3.34 16.59 -6.14
N ASN A 87 -4.36 15.75 -5.92
CA ASN A 87 -5.70 15.89 -6.49
C ASN A 87 -6.79 15.87 -5.39
N PRO A 88 -6.79 16.84 -4.46
CA PRO A 88 -7.70 16.84 -3.31
C PRO A 88 -9.18 17.05 -3.69
N ASP A 89 -9.45 17.61 -4.88
CA ASP A 89 -10.81 17.91 -5.34
C ASP A 89 -11.46 16.74 -6.12
N ASP A 90 -10.74 15.63 -6.32
CA ASP A 90 -11.28 14.44 -7.00
C ASP A 90 -11.93 13.48 -5.99
N GLU A 91 -13.24 13.63 -5.82
CA GLU A 91 -14.04 12.83 -4.89
C GLU A 91 -14.04 11.31 -5.20
N ASN A 92 -13.73 10.91 -6.44
CA ASN A 92 -13.77 9.50 -6.86
C ASN A 92 -12.39 8.82 -6.86
N LEU A 93 -11.31 9.59 -6.79
CA LEU A 93 -9.94 9.09 -6.96
C LEU A 93 -9.58 7.96 -5.98
N LEU A 94 -10.01 8.06 -4.72
CA LEU A 94 -9.78 7.00 -3.73
C LEU A 94 -10.48 5.68 -4.13
N GLU A 95 -11.71 5.77 -4.63
CA GLU A 95 -12.47 4.59 -5.06
C GLU A 95 -11.81 3.92 -6.26
N ASP A 96 -11.38 4.72 -7.25
CA ASP A 96 -10.70 4.23 -8.46
C ASP A 96 -9.34 3.60 -8.15
N ILE A 97 -8.55 4.20 -7.24
CA ILE A 97 -7.30 3.63 -6.74
C ILE A 97 -7.55 2.29 -6.06
N MET A 98 -8.56 2.22 -5.18
CA MET A 98 -8.89 1.00 -4.45
C MET A 98 -9.38 -0.11 -5.39
N ALA A 99 -10.20 0.22 -6.39
CA ALA A 99 -10.65 -0.71 -7.42
C ALA A 99 -9.46 -1.25 -8.25
N THR A 100 -8.52 -0.38 -8.60
CA THR A 100 -7.33 -0.72 -9.37
C THR A 100 -6.40 -1.64 -8.57
N ILE A 101 -6.05 -1.26 -7.35
CA ILE A 101 -5.17 -2.06 -6.47
C ILE A 101 -5.81 -3.42 -6.19
N THR A 102 -7.11 -3.47 -5.90
CA THR A 102 -7.83 -4.73 -5.68
C THR A 102 -7.70 -5.65 -6.89
N THR A 103 -7.93 -5.11 -8.10
CA THR A 103 -7.80 -5.86 -9.35
C THR A 103 -6.39 -6.42 -9.55
N LEU A 104 -5.36 -5.62 -9.28
CA LEU A 104 -3.96 -6.06 -9.34
C LEU A 104 -3.68 -7.20 -8.36
N LEU A 105 -4.16 -7.08 -7.11
CA LEU A 105 -3.99 -8.09 -6.07
C LEU A 105 -4.73 -9.40 -6.39
N GLU A 106 -5.94 -9.33 -6.96
CA GLU A 106 -6.64 -10.51 -7.47
C GLU A 106 -5.81 -11.23 -8.55
N GLY A 107 -5.08 -10.48 -9.39
CA GLY A 107 -4.16 -11.03 -10.37
C GLY A 107 -3.00 -11.85 -9.77
N LEU A 108 -2.66 -11.65 -8.50
CA LEU A 108 -1.60 -12.38 -7.79
C LEU A 108 -2.12 -13.65 -7.08
N LYS A 109 -3.44 -13.78 -6.90
CA LYS A 109 -4.03 -14.95 -6.28
C LYS A 109 -3.91 -16.19 -7.16
N LYS A 110 -3.84 -17.34 -6.51
CA LYS A 110 -3.84 -18.66 -7.14
C LYS A 110 -5.24 -19.12 -7.54
#